data_AF-A0A5N9ETA3-F1
#
_entry.id   AF-A0A5N9ETA3-F1
#
_cell.length_a   1.000
_cell.length_b   1.000
_cell.length_c   1.000
_cell.angle_alpha   90.00
_cell.angle_beta   90.00
_cell.angle_gamma   90.00
#
_symmetry.space_group_name_H-M   'P 1'
#
loop_
_entity.id
_entity.type
_entity.pdbx_description
1 polymer ?
#
loop_
_entity_poly.entity_id
_entity_poly.type
_entity_poly.pdbx_seq_one_letter_code
_entity_poly.pdbx_strand_id
1 'polypeptide(L)'
;MRELRALDPLSKQYPEIDVYIISMDKRSDLPKIQKKNDDKGRTLTFVSPLGDSLRNLDIVTRSNKIAFDQSGEIVYRASMGKGSTKDWESLFQELTK
;
A
#
# COMPACT_ATOMS: atom_id res chain seq x y z
N MET A 1 -5.07 -0.78 -11.36
CA MET A 1 -5.86 0.46 -11.14
C MET A 1 -7.12 0.27 -10.29
N ARG A 2 -7.76 -0.91 -10.22
CA ARG A 2 -8.96 -1.14 -9.38
C ARG A 2 -8.65 -1.15 -7.87
N GLU A 3 -7.53 -1.76 -7.47
CA GLU A 3 -7.10 -1.85 -6.06
C GLU A 3 -6.85 -0.46 -5.44
N LEU A 4 -6.08 0.40 -6.11
CA LEU A 4 -5.82 1.78 -5.65
C LEU A 4 -7.10 2.62 -5.47
N ARG A 5 -8.16 2.34 -6.24
CA ARG A 5 -9.44 3.06 -6.10
C ARG A 5 -10.22 2.62 -4.86
N ALA A 6 -10.06 1.37 -4.44
CA ALA A 6 -10.68 0.86 -3.21
C ALA A 6 -9.90 1.29 -1.97
N LEU A 7 -8.58 1.42 -2.08
CA LEU A 7 -7.71 1.79 -0.98
C LEU A 7 -7.80 3.26 -0.57
N ASP A 8 -7.91 4.19 -1.54
CA ASP A 8 -7.93 5.63 -1.23
C ASP A 8 -9.06 6.03 -0.24
N PRO A 9 -10.32 5.61 -0.42
CA PRO A 9 -11.38 5.88 0.56
C PRO A 9 -11.08 5.29 1.95
N LEU A 10 -10.56 4.06 2.00
CA LEU A 10 -10.23 3.40 3.27
C LEU A 10 -9.11 4.15 4.01
N SER A 11 -8.06 4.57 3.30
CA SER A 11 -6.98 5.36 3.91
C SER A 11 -7.45 6.70 4.50
N LYS A 12 -8.55 7.26 3.96
CA LYS A 12 -9.17 8.49 4.50
C LYS A 12 -10.06 8.21 5.70
N GLN A 13 -10.69 7.03 5.75
CA GLN A 13 -11.55 6.62 6.86
C GLN A 13 -10.74 6.25 8.10
N TYR A 14 -9.52 5.75 7.92
CA TYR A 14 -8.60 5.33 8.98
C TYR A 14 -7.30 6.15 8.91
N PRO A 15 -7.34 7.45 9.27
CA PRO A 15 -6.18 8.35 9.18
C PRO A 15 -5.01 7.95 10.08
N GLU A 16 -5.24 7.12 11.09
CA GLU A 16 -4.21 6.52 11.95
C GLU A 16 -3.36 5.43 11.27
N ILE A 17 -3.76 4.94 10.09
CA ILE A 17 -3.00 3.95 9.32
C ILE A 17 -2.23 4.63 8.20
N ASP A 18 -0.90 4.53 8.26
CA ASP A 18 -0.04 4.95 7.17
C ASP A 18 -0.09 3.98 5.99
N VAL A 19 -0.42 4.50 4.80
CA VAL A 19 -0.55 3.70 3.57
C VAL A 19 0.44 4.17 2.50
N TYR A 20 1.33 3.26 2.09
CA TYR A 20 2.35 3.51 1.08
C TYR A 20 2.18 2.62 -0.16
N ILE A 21 2.37 3.21 -1.34
CA ILE A 21 2.44 2.49 -2.61
C ILE A 21 3.90 2.38 -3.05
N ILE A 22 4.46 1.18 -2.94
CA ILE A 22 5.86 0.93 -3.28
C ILE A 22 5.98 0.59 -4.77
N SER A 23 6.71 1.40 -5.53
CA SER A 23 7.01 1.08 -6.93
C SER A 23 8.16 0.09 -7.04
N MET A 24 7.91 -1.05 -7.69
CA MET A 24 8.99 -2.00 -8.03
C MET A 24 9.79 -1.59 -9.28
N ASP A 25 9.40 -0.53 -10.00
CA ASP A 25 10.06 -0.12 -11.24
C ASP A 25 10.99 1.06 -10.95
N LYS A 26 12.29 0.81 -11.16
CA LYS A 26 13.38 1.78 -10.96
C LYS A 26 13.32 2.96 -11.94
N ARG A 27 12.55 2.85 -13.04
CA ARG A 27 12.36 3.91 -14.04
C ARG A 27 11.10 4.73 -13.82
N SER A 28 10.31 4.41 -12.79
CA SER A 28 9.10 5.16 -12.50
C SER A 28 9.46 6.56 -12.01
N ASP A 29 8.96 7.56 -12.71
CA ASP A 29 8.99 8.97 -12.29
C ASP A 29 7.96 9.17 -11.16
N LEU A 30 8.38 8.85 -9.94
CA LEU A 30 7.52 8.97 -8.75
C LEU A 30 7.00 10.39 -8.54
N PRO A 31 7.78 11.47 -8.68
CA PRO A 31 7.25 12.83 -8.59
C PRO A 31 6.08 13.09 -9.55
N LYS A 32 6.18 12.64 -10.80
CA LYS A 32 5.08 12.76 -11.76
C LYS A 32 3.87 11.91 -11.41
N ILE A 33 4.08 10.73 -10.83
CA ILE A 33 2.99 9.86 -10.36
C ILE A 33 2.29 10.47 -9.15
N GLN A 34 3.06 10.99 -8.18
CA GLN A 34 2.55 11.67 -6.99
C GLN A 34 1.73 12.89 -7.40
N LYS A 35 2.26 13.77 -8.25
CA LYS A 35 1.51 14.93 -8.76
C LYS A 35 0.17 14.54 -9.39
N LYS A 36 0.14 13.49 -10.22
CA LYS A 36 -1.10 12.98 -10.81
C LYS A 36 -2.09 12.40 -9.79
N ASN A 37 -1.60 11.96 -8.64
CA ASN A 37 -2.41 11.45 -7.54
C ASN A 37 -2.99 12.61 -6.74
N ASP A 38 -2.18 13.63 -6.45
CA ASP A 38 -2.56 14.87 -5.77
C ASP A 38 -3.60 15.65 -6.58
N ASP A 39 -3.40 15.78 -7.90
CA ASP A 39 -4.36 16.40 -8.83
C ASP A 39 -5.74 15.71 -8.82
N LYS A 40 -5.81 14.46 -8.33
CA LYS A 40 -7.05 13.68 -8.20
C LYS A 40 -7.63 13.69 -6.77
N GLY A 41 -7.04 14.48 -5.86
CA GLY A 41 -7.46 14.57 -4.46
C GLY A 41 -7.25 13.27 -3.67
N ARG A 42 -6.25 12.46 -4.06
CA ARG A 42 -5.93 11.20 -3.39
C ARG A 42 -4.79 11.40 -2.40
N THR A 43 -4.81 10.62 -1.32
CA THR A 43 -3.86 10.75 -0.20
C THR A 43 -2.75 9.69 -0.22
N LEU A 44 -2.81 8.76 -1.17
CA LEU A 44 -1.81 7.70 -1.28
C LEU A 44 -0.41 8.26 -1.62
N THR A 45 0.59 7.83 -0.85
CA THR A 45 1.99 8.25 -1.05
C THR A 45 2.74 7.18 -1.84
N PHE A 46 3.42 7.59 -2.91
CA PHE A 46 4.23 6.70 -3.74
C PHE A 46 5.71 6.77 -3.34
N VAL A 47 6.32 5.62 -3.07
CA VAL A 47 7.70 5.53 -2.60
C VAL A 47 8.52 4.50 -3.37
N SER A 48 9.84 4.71 -3.39
CA SER A 48 10.80 3.72 -3.88
C SER A 48 11.23 2.79 -2.75
N PRO A 49 11.47 1.50 -3.04
CA PRO A 49 12.06 0.59 -2.06
C PRO A 49 13.50 1.00 -1.75
N LEU A 50 13.92 0.82 -0.50
CA LEU A 50 15.28 1.04 -0.04
C LEU A 50 16.12 -0.24 -0.21
N GLY A 51 17.21 -0.16 -0.98
CA GLY A 51 18.14 -1.28 -1.17
C GLY A 51 17.44 -2.58 -1.57
N ASP A 52 17.67 -3.65 -0.81
CA ASP A 52 17.10 -4.98 -1.02
C ASP A 52 15.80 -5.23 -0.22
N SER A 53 15.12 -4.19 0.27
CA SER A 53 13.94 -4.34 1.15
C SER A 53 12.84 -5.23 0.57
N LEU A 54 12.57 -5.12 -0.74
CA LEU A 54 11.59 -5.99 -1.41
C LEU A 54 12.02 -7.46 -1.38
N ARG A 55 13.31 -7.74 -1.59
CA ARG A 55 13.84 -9.11 -1.55
C ARG A 55 13.79 -9.67 -0.14
N ASN A 56 14.12 -8.88 0.87
CA ASN A 56 14.05 -9.28 2.28
C ASN A 56 12.62 -9.61 2.74
N LEU A 57 11.62 -9.07 2.04
CA LEU A 57 10.21 -9.36 2.25
C LEU A 57 9.66 -10.43 1.29
N ASP A 58 10.51 -11.12 0.53
CA ASP A 58 10.14 -12.10 -0.50
C ASP A 58 9.16 -11.55 -1.57
N ILE A 59 9.27 -10.25 -1.88
CA ILE A 59 8.46 -9.57 -2.90
C ILE A 59 9.23 -9.57 -4.22
N VAL A 60 8.95 -10.57 -5.05
CA VAL A 60 9.57 -10.73 -6.38
C VAL A 60 8.66 -10.30 -7.54
N THR A 61 7.37 -10.07 -7.29
CA THR A 61 6.38 -9.67 -8.30
C THR A 61 5.48 -8.53 -7.82
N ARG A 62 4.80 -7.87 -8.76
CA ARG A 62 3.64 -7.01 -8.47
C ARG A 62 2.37 -7.90 -8.47
N SER A 63 1.24 -7.58 -7.84
CA SER A 63 0.85 -6.52 -6.90
C SER A 63 0.71 -7.14 -5.51
N ASN A 64 1.75 -7.03 -4.68
CA ASN A 64 1.76 -7.56 -3.32
C ASN A 64 1.25 -6.50 -2.32
N LYS A 65 0.59 -6.97 -1.27
CA LYS A 65 0.01 -6.18 -0.18
C LYS A 65 0.54 -6.75 1.12
N ILE A 66 1.06 -5.90 1.98
CA ILE A 66 1.59 -6.28 3.29
C ILE A 66 1.12 -5.23 4.28
N ALA A 67 0.67 -5.65 5.45
CA ALA A 67 0.46 -4.75 6.57
C ALA A 67 1.26 -5.20 7.79
N PHE A 68 1.64 -4.20 8.56
CA PHE A 68 2.40 -4.33 9.79
C PHE A 68 1.55 -3.79 10.93
N ASP A 69 1.66 -4.39 12.11
CA ASP A 69 1.07 -3.84 13.33
C ASP A 69 1.98 -2.78 13.97
N GLN A 70 1.57 -2.25 15.13
CA GLN A 70 2.33 -1.25 15.88
C GLN A 70 3.68 -1.76 16.41
N SER A 71 3.84 -3.09 16.54
CA SER A 71 5.10 -3.74 16.93
C SER A 71 6.03 -3.95 15.72
N GLY A 72 5.56 -3.69 14.51
CA GLY A 72 6.28 -3.94 13.27
C GLY A 72 6.19 -5.39 12.78
N GLU A 73 5.27 -6.20 13.32
CA GLU A 73 5.06 -7.57 12.87
C GLU A 73 4.15 -7.62 11.63
N ILE A 74 4.44 -8.53 10.70
CA ILE A 74 3.59 -8.72 9.51
C ILE A 74 2.33 -9.49 9.91
N VAL A 75 1.20 -8.79 10.00
CA VAL A 75 -0.11 -9.38 10.32
C VAL A 75 -0.95 -9.72 9.09
N TYR A 76 -0.57 -9.19 7.92
CA TYR A 76 -1.29 -9.45 6.67
C TYR A 76 -0.37 -9.52 5.47
N ARG A 77 -0.64 -10.48 4.57
CA ARG A 77 0.04 -10.61 3.29
C ARG A 77 -0.90 -11.14 2.22
N ALA A 78 -0.97 -10.46 1.08
CA ALA A 78 -1.72 -10.92 -0.08
C ALA A 78 -0.98 -10.63 -1.39
N SER A 79 -0.97 -11.63 -2.27
CA SER A 79 -0.37 -11.53 -3.61
C SER A 79 -1.35 -10.94 -4.63
N MET A 80 -0.89 -10.81 -5.89
CA MET A 80 -1.71 -10.38 -7.00
C MET A 80 -3.02 -11.19 -7.09
N GLY A 81 -4.15 -10.49 -7.29
CA GLY A 81 -5.48 -11.10 -7.37
C GLY A 81 -6.11 -11.48 -6.03
N LYS A 82 -5.39 -11.32 -4.92
CA LYS A 82 -5.88 -11.52 -3.54
C LYS A 82 -5.95 -10.19 -2.79
N GLY A 83 -6.73 -10.15 -1.70
CA GLY A 83 -6.95 -8.96 -0.89
C GLY A 83 -8.09 -8.11 -1.41
N SER A 84 -9.31 -8.58 -1.16
CA SER A 84 -10.57 -7.90 -1.49
C SER A 84 -10.75 -6.63 -0.65
N THR A 85 -11.56 -5.66 -1.08
CA THR A 85 -11.84 -4.47 -0.27
C THR A 85 -12.31 -4.81 1.15
N LYS A 86 -13.11 -5.87 1.30
CA LYS A 86 -13.57 -6.36 2.60
C LYS A 86 -12.44 -6.87 3.50
N ASP A 87 -11.42 -7.50 2.91
CA ASP A 87 -10.24 -7.97 3.63
C ASP A 87 -9.47 -6.76 4.20
N TRP A 88 -9.36 -5.68 3.41
CA TRP A 88 -8.68 -4.45 3.84
C TRP A 88 -9.49 -3.69 4.89
N GLU A 89 -10.81 -3.62 4.76
CA GLU A 89 -11.68 -3.03 5.79
C GLU A 89 -11.51 -3.74 7.13
N SER A 90 -11.52 -5.09 7.11
CA SER A 90 -11.38 -5.90 8.32
C SER A 90 -9.99 -5.71 8.95
N LEU A 91 -8.95 -5.68 8.12
CA LEU A 91 -7.57 -5.43 8.54
C LEU A 91 -7.40 -4.03 9.13
N PHE A 92 -7.97 -3.00 8.51
CA PHE A 92 -7.88 -1.63 9.00
C PHE A 92 -8.60 -1.48 10.34
N GLN A 93 -9.74 -2.16 10.53
CA GLN A 93 -10.41 -2.23 11.84
C GLN A 93 -9.61 -2.98 12.90
N GLU A 94 -8.80 -3.96 12.52
CA GLU A 94 -7.96 -4.72 13.45
C GLU A 94 -6.75 -3.91 13.91
N LEU A 95 -6.12 -3.18 12.98
CA LEU A 95 -4.93 -2.36 13.24
C LEU A 95 -5.20 -1.11 14.09
N THR A 96 -6.46 -0.74 14.28
CA THR A 96 -6.88 0.49 14.96
C THR A 96 -7.61 0.26 16.27
N LYS A 97 -7.67 -1.01 16.71
CA LYS A 97 -8.08 -1.40 18.06
C LYS A 97 -6.94 -1.23 19.04
#